data_AF-A0AAD8H633-F1
#
_entry.id   AF-A0AAD8H633-F1
#
_cell.length_a   1.000
_cell.length_b   1.000
_cell.length_c   1.000
_cell.angle_alpha   90.00
_cell.angle_beta   90.00
_cell.angle_gamma   90.00
#
_symmetry.space_group_name_H-M   'P 1'
#
loop_
_entity.id
_entity.type
_entity.pdbx_description
1 polymer ?
#
loop_
_entity_poly.entity_id
_entity_poly.type
_entity_poly.pdbx_seq_one_letter_code
_entity_poly.pdbx_strand_id
1 'polypeptide(L)'
;MFTNNQRQEERTGKYGTPRVQYLQELVSQFQNASSEEMKEKIAANLANFAYDPYNYTFLRQLNVLELFLDCITEPNEKLVEFGVGGICNSCVDPENAAVITQCNGIPLIIECLSSPVRNTVNYAIAALYYICNESNREEILKPEVVEIIKRYSAAGSVSVSFSNLAQAFLDKHVH
;
A
#
# COMPACT_ATOMS: atom_id res chain seq x y z
N MET A 1 -9.95 -7.55 14.07
CA MET A 1 -9.05 -8.31 14.96
C MET A 1 -8.11 -9.12 14.09
N PHE A 2 -6.80 -8.99 14.28
CA PHE A 2 -5.80 -9.64 13.44
C PHE A 2 -5.77 -11.16 13.60
N THR A 3 -5.19 -11.81 12.59
CA THR A 3 -5.01 -13.25 12.49
C THR A 3 -3.84 -13.71 13.38
N ASN A 4 -3.89 -14.98 13.79
CA ASN A 4 -2.76 -15.70 14.39
C ASN A 4 -2.77 -17.16 13.91
N ASN A 5 -1.77 -17.96 14.31
CA ASN A 5 -1.64 -19.35 13.89
C ASN A 5 -2.88 -20.20 14.21
N GLN A 6 -3.40 -20.11 15.45
CA GLN A 6 -4.59 -20.85 15.85
C GLN A 6 -5.79 -20.52 14.95
N ARG A 7 -6.04 -19.24 14.68
CA ARG A 7 -7.14 -18.81 13.80
C ARG A 7 -6.95 -19.25 12.36
N GLN A 8 -5.70 -19.33 11.89
CA GLN A 8 -5.44 -19.89 10.57
C GLN A 8 -5.76 -21.37 10.53
N GLU A 9 -5.29 -22.14 11.50
CA GLU A 9 -5.58 -23.58 11.59
C GLU A 9 -7.10 -23.84 11.65
N GLU A 10 -7.84 -23.08 12.46
CA GLU A 10 -9.30 -23.14 12.56
C GLU A 10 -10.01 -22.82 11.24
N ARG A 11 -9.53 -21.82 10.50
CA ARG A 11 -10.16 -21.37 9.24
C ARG A 11 -9.78 -22.22 8.03
N THR A 12 -8.54 -22.70 7.98
CA THR A 12 -8.04 -23.58 6.93
C THR A 12 -8.74 -24.93 7.03
N GLY A 13 -8.93 -25.45 8.25
CA GLY A 13 -9.52 -26.76 8.46
C GLY A 13 -8.68 -27.90 7.88
N LYS A 14 -9.22 -29.13 7.90
CA LYS A 14 -8.46 -30.35 7.57
C LYS A 14 -7.94 -30.43 6.13
N TYR A 15 -8.60 -29.75 5.19
CA TYR A 15 -8.31 -29.83 3.76
C TYR A 15 -8.04 -28.47 3.12
N GLY A 16 -7.88 -27.41 3.92
CA GLY A 16 -7.61 -26.08 3.37
C GLY A 16 -6.17 -25.92 2.93
N THR A 17 -5.98 -25.01 1.99
CA THR A 17 -4.66 -24.60 1.52
C THR A 17 -3.92 -23.81 2.62
N PRO A 18 -2.64 -24.14 2.92
CA PRO A 18 -1.82 -23.34 3.83
C PRO A 18 -1.75 -21.87 3.38
N ARG A 19 -1.69 -20.94 4.34
CA ARG A 19 -1.72 -19.49 4.05
C ARG A 19 -0.69 -19.06 3.00
N VAL A 20 0.56 -19.45 3.17
CA VAL A 20 1.65 -19.09 2.24
C VAL A 20 1.40 -19.65 0.84
N GLN A 21 0.90 -20.88 0.74
CA GLN A 21 0.58 -21.50 -0.55
C GLN A 21 -0.60 -20.79 -1.23
N TYR A 22 -1.63 -20.42 -0.48
CA TYR A 22 -2.76 -19.66 -1.04
C TYR A 22 -2.33 -18.29 -1.57
N LEU A 23 -1.46 -17.57 -0.84
CA LEU A 23 -0.91 -16.31 -1.31
C LEU A 23 -0.03 -16.51 -2.56
N GLN A 24 0.78 -17.57 -2.60
CA GLN A 24 1.57 -17.93 -3.80
C GLN A 24 0.67 -18.22 -5.01
N GLU A 25 -0.44 -18.93 -4.82
CA GLU A 25 -1.42 -19.21 -5.87
C GLU A 25 -2.06 -17.92 -6.40
N LEU A 26 -2.32 -16.92 -5.54
CA LEU A 26 -2.80 -15.61 -5.98
C LEU A 26 -1.73 -14.87 -6.81
N VAL A 27 -0.48 -14.83 -6.36
CA VAL A 27 0.62 -14.21 -7.12
C VAL A 27 0.78 -14.87 -8.48
N SER A 28 0.76 -16.20 -8.55
CA SER A 28 0.84 -16.93 -9.81
C SER A 28 -0.37 -16.67 -10.72
N GLN A 29 -1.58 -16.56 -10.16
CA GLN A 29 -2.76 -16.18 -10.94
C GLN A 29 -2.66 -14.76 -11.49
N PHE A 30 -2.12 -13.81 -10.72
CA PHE A 30 -1.92 -12.43 -11.17
C PHE A 30 -0.98 -12.38 -12.37
N GLN A 31 0.16 -13.07 -12.28
CA GLN A 31 1.19 -13.10 -13.33
C GLN A 31 0.71 -13.77 -14.63
N ASN A 32 -0.20 -14.75 -14.52
CA ASN A 32 -0.75 -15.48 -15.67
C ASN A 32 -2.11 -14.97 -16.13
N ALA A 33 -2.66 -13.93 -15.50
CA ALA A 33 -3.97 -13.40 -15.83
C ALA A 33 -3.97 -12.78 -17.24
N SER A 34 -4.90 -13.23 -18.08
CA SER A 34 -5.09 -12.70 -19.43
C SER A 34 -6.01 -11.49 -19.49
N SER A 35 -6.76 -11.21 -18.42
CA SER A 35 -7.68 -10.08 -18.34
C SER A 35 -7.34 -9.12 -17.20
N GLU A 36 -7.49 -7.83 -17.48
CA GLU A 36 -7.31 -6.76 -16.50
C GLU A 36 -8.26 -6.91 -15.30
N GLU A 37 -9.52 -7.32 -15.53
CA GLU A 37 -10.48 -7.57 -14.45
C GLU A 37 -9.99 -8.64 -13.46
N MET A 38 -9.29 -9.67 -13.95
CA MET A 38 -8.73 -10.70 -13.08
C MET A 38 -7.55 -10.16 -12.27
N LYS A 39 -6.65 -9.40 -12.91
CA LYS A 39 -5.56 -8.72 -12.20
C LYS A 39 -6.09 -7.78 -11.11
N GLU A 40 -7.10 -6.97 -11.42
CA GLU A 40 -7.75 -6.06 -10.47
C GLU A 40 -8.26 -6.81 -9.23
N LYS A 41 -9.01 -7.90 -9.44
CA LYS A 41 -9.56 -8.71 -8.34
C LYS A 41 -8.47 -9.31 -7.47
N ILE A 42 -7.39 -9.80 -8.08
CA ILE A 42 -6.29 -10.43 -7.35
C ILE A 42 -5.46 -9.38 -6.60
N ALA A 43 -5.14 -8.24 -7.22
CA ALA A 43 -4.46 -7.13 -6.56
C ALA A 43 -5.26 -6.61 -5.36
N ALA A 44 -6.58 -6.43 -5.51
CA ALA A 44 -7.46 -6.06 -4.40
C ALA A 44 -7.43 -7.09 -3.26
N ASN A 45 -7.42 -8.39 -3.60
CA ASN A 45 -7.36 -9.46 -2.60
C ASN A 45 -6.03 -9.44 -1.84
N LEU A 46 -4.90 -9.32 -2.56
CA LEU A 46 -3.57 -9.18 -1.95
C LEU A 46 -3.49 -7.92 -1.06
N ALA A 47 -4.02 -6.79 -1.52
CA ALA A 47 -4.05 -5.55 -0.74
C ALA A 47 -4.87 -5.68 0.55
N ASN A 48 -5.96 -6.46 0.54
CA ASN A 48 -6.72 -6.79 1.75
C ASN A 48 -5.92 -7.70 2.70
N PHE A 49 -5.18 -8.68 2.19
CA PHE A 49 -4.27 -9.48 3.03
C PHE A 49 -3.14 -8.64 3.65
N ALA A 50 -2.69 -7.61 2.94
CA ALA A 50 -1.69 -6.67 3.43
C ALA A 50 -2.16 -5.81 4.61
N TYR A 51 -3.42 -5.87 5.03
CA TYR A 51 -3.90 -5.19 6.25
C TYR A 51 -3.53 -5.94 7.54
N ASP A 52 -3.28 -7.25 7.47
CA ASP A 52 -3.05 -8.10 8.64
C ASP A 52 -1.56 -8.43 8.78
N PRO A 53 -0.88 -8.01 9.88
CA PRO A 53 0.55 -8.26 10.10
C PRO A 53 0.96 -9.71 10.05
N TYR A 54 0.01 -10.64 10.32
CA TYR A 54 0.24 -12.06 10.16
C TYR A 54 0.77 -12.45 8.77
N ASN A 55 0.39 -11.71 7.73
CA ASN A 55 0.78 -12.02 6.36
C ASN A 55 2.12 -11.38 5.95
N TYR A 56 2.67 -10.42 6.71
CA TYR A 56 3.79 -9.58 6.24
C TYR A 56 5.02 -10.38 5.82
N THR A 57 5.43 -11.37 6.61
CA THR A 57 6.56 -12.24 6.25
C THR A 57 6.29 -13.02 4.96
N PHE A 58 5.05 -13.49 4.74
CA PHE A 58 4.69 -14.17 3.49
C PHE A 58 4.66 -13.20 2.31
N LEU A 59 4.14 -11.99 2.50
CA LEU A 59 4.11 -10.97 1.44
C LEU A 59 5.53 -10.59 0.98
N ARG A 60 6.48 -10.45 1.93
CA ARG A 60 7.90 -10.26 1.61
C ARG A 60 8.50 -11.47 0.90
N GLN A 61 8.26 -12.68 1.42
CA GLN A 61 8.78 -13.92 0.81
C GLN A 61 8.31 -14.10 -0.64
N LEU A 62 7.10 -13.63 -0.95
CA LEU A 62 6.44 -13.79 -2.25
C LEU A 62 6.58 -12.57 -3.16
N ASN A 63 7.41 -11.58 -2.78
CA ASN A 63 7.64 -10.32 -3.49
C ASN A 63 6.35 -9.56 -3.83
N VAL A 64 5.37 -9.58 -2.93
CA VAL A 64 4.07 -8.92 -3.15
C VAL A 64 4.18 -7.40 -3.03
N LEU A 65 5.16 -6.89 -2.26
CA LEU A 65 5.39 -5.45 -2.14
C LEU A 65 5.88 -4.86 -3.47
N GLU A 66 6.75 -5.59 -4.16
CA GLU A 66 7.24 -5.29 -5.50
C GLU A 66 6.11 -5.39 -6.51
N LEU A 67 5.26 -6.42 -6.43
CA LEU A 67 4.06 -6.53 -7.26
C LEU A 67 3.13 -5.33 -7.09
N PHE A 68 2.96 -4.80 -5.87
CA PHE A 68 2.18 -3.58 -5.66
C PHE A 68 2.84 -2.34 -6.30
N LEU A 69 4.17 -2.24 -6.28
CA LEU A 69 4.88 -1.16 -6.98
C LEU A 69 4.70 -1.28 -8.49
N ASP A 70 4.79 -2.49 -9.05
CA ASP A 70 4.52 -2.73 -10.47
C ASP A 70 3.09 -2.28 -10.82
N CYS A 71 2.10 -2.60 -9.98
CA CYS A 71 0.71 -2.16 -10.17
C CYS A 71 0.55 -0.63 -10.19
N ILE A 72 1.37 0.14 -9.46
CA ILE A 72 1.32 1.61 -9.48
C ILE A 72 1.79 2.16 -10.83
N THR A 73 2.63 1.43 -11.55
CA THR A 73 3.14 1.86 -12.87
C THR A 73 2.19 1.52 -14.02
N GLU A 74 1.15 0.74 -13.77
CA GLU A 74 0.18 0.34 -14.79
C GLU A 74 -0.75 1.51 -15.18
N PRO A 75 -1.21 1.57 -16.44
CA PRO A 75 -2.19 2.58 -16.86
C PRO A 75 -3.59 2.36 -16.28
N ASN A 76 -3.85 1.18 -15.71
CA ASN A 76 -5.14 0.84 -15.11
C ASN A 76 -5.29 1.48 -13.73
N GLU A 77 -6.15 2.49 -13.62
CA GLU A 77 -6.38 3.25 -12.38
C GLU A 77 -6.73 2.38 -11.17
N LYS A 78 -7.41 1.24 -11.36
CA LYS A 78 -7.72 0.32 -10.26
C LYS A 78 -6.51 -0.46 -9.80
N LEU A 79 -5.63 -0.87 -10.72
CA LEU A 79 -4.37 -1.50 -10.33
C LEU A 79 -3.51 -0.51 -9.56
N VAL A 80 -3.46 0.76 -9.99
CA VAL A 80 -2.77 1.82 -9.25
C VAL A 80 -3.37 1.97 -7.84
N GLU A 81 -4.70 2.08 -7.74
CA GLU A 81 -5.40 2.20 -6.45
C GLU A 81 -5.10 1.02 -5.52
N PHE A 82 -5.19 -0.22 -6.00
CA PHE A 82 -4.92 -1.41 -5.20
C PHE A 82 -3.44 -1.58 -4.86
N GLY A 83 -2.53 -1.18 -5.76
CA GLY A 83 -1.08 -1.17 -5.52
C GLY A 83 -0.72 -0.25 -4.36
N VAL A 84 -1.08 1.03 -4.45
CA VAL A 84 -0.80 1.98 -3.36
C VAL A 84 -1.59 1.64 -2.09
N GLY A 85 -2.79 1.08 -2.22
CA GLY A 85 -3.57 0.59 -1.09
C GLY A 85 -2.89 -0.57 -0.34
N GLY A 86 -2.33 -1.53 -1.07
CA GLY A 86 -1.55 -2.64 -0.51
C GLY A 86 -0.28 -2.17 0.21
N ILE A 87 0.41 -1.19 -0.38
CA ILE A 87 1.55 -0.50 0.27
C ILE A 87 1.11 0.21 1.54
N CYS A 88 0.06 1.03 1.48
CA CYS A 88 -0.47 1.75 2.64
C CYS A 88 -0.82 0.80 3.79
N ASN A 89 -1.45 -0.34 3.48
CA ASN A 89 -1.86 -1.33 4.48
C ASN A 89 -0.67 -2.05 5.17
N SER A 90 0.48 -2.13 4.50
CA SER A 90 1.62 -2.94 4.96
C SER A 90 2.80 -2.12 5.49
N CYS A 91 2.94 -0.85 5.08
CA CYS A 91 4.11 -0.03 5.34
C CYS A 91 4.23 0.52 6.78
N VAL A 92 3.27 0.23 7.66
CA VAL A 92 3.43 0.46 9.10
C VAL A 92 4.51 -0.45 9.70
N ASP A 93 4.78 -1.60 9.07
CA ASP A 93 5.88 -2.49 9.43
C ASP A 93 7.21 -1.98 8.87
N PRO A 94 8.23 -1.76 9.72
CA PRO A 94 9.52 -1.23 9.27
C PRO A 94 10.22 -2.08 8.22
N GLU A 95 10.09 -3.41 8.26
CA GLU A 95 10.70 -4.29 7.26
C GLU A 95 10.02 -4.12 5.89
N ASN A 96 8.68 -4.03 5.86
CA ASN A 96 7.95 -3.72 4.62
C ASN A 96 8.33 -2.33 4.08
N ALA A 97 8.36 -1.31 4.94
CA ALA A 97 8.75 0.05 4.55
C ALA A 97 10.18 0.09 3.97
N ALA A 98 11.09 -0.70 4.53
CA ALA A 98 12.46 -0.82 4.03
C ALA A 98 12.49 -1.45 2.62
N VAL A 99 11.76 -2.55 2.38
CA VAL A 99 11.65 -3.16 1.04
C VAL A 99 11.10 -2.15 0.03
N ILE A 100 10.00 -1.47 0.37
CA ILE A 100 9.36 -0.48 -0.51
C ILE A 100 10.33 0.67 -0.86
N THR A 101 11.10 1.14 0.13
CA THR A 101 12.11 2.19 -0.07
C THR A 101 13.26 1.69 -0.96
N GLN A 102 13.77 0.47 -0.72
CA GLN A 102 14.85 -0.13 -1.49
C GLN A 102 14.46 -0.39 -2.96
N CYS A 103 13.18 -0.68 -3.20
CA CYS A 103 12.61 -0.86 -4.54
C CYS A 103 12.21 0.47 -5.21
N ASN A 104 12.72 1.62 -4.73
CA ASN A 104 12.45 2.94 -5.28
C ASN A 104 10.95 3.30 -5.33
N GLY A 105 10.19 2.88 -4.30
CA GLY A 105 8.75 3.09 -4.24
C GLY A 105 8.33 4.50 -3.85
N ILE A 106 9.19 5.30 -3.20
CA ILE A 106 8.84 6.64 -2.73
C ILE A 106 8.41 7.58 -3.88
N PRO A 107 9.18 7.69 -4.99
CA PRO A 107 8.74 8.47 -6.15
C PRO A 107 7.37 8.07 -6.69
N LEU A 108 7.09 6.77 -6.77
CA LEU A 108 5.81 6.23 -7.26
C LEU A 108 4.64 6.60 -6.35
N ILE A 109 4.85 6.54 -5.03
CA ILE A 109 3.85 6.95 -4.03
C ILE A 109 3.62 8.47 -4.09
N ILE A 110 4.67 9.27 -4.29
CA ILE A 110 4.54 10.72 -4.45
C ILE A 110 3.73 11.06 -5.71
N GLU A 111 3.97 10.36 -6.82
CA GLU A 111 3.21 10.56 -8.06
C GLU A 111 1.71 10.27 -7.86
N CYS A 112 1.37 9.26 -7.05
CA CYS A 112 -0.01 8.93 -6.69
C CYS A 112 -0.75 10.09 -5.99
N LEU A 113 -0.05 11.08 -5.42
CA LEU A 113 -0.68 12.29 -4.86
C LEU A 113 -1.39 13.13 -5.94
N SER A 114 -1.02 12.99 -7.22
CA SER A 114 -1.66 13.72 -8.32
C SER A 114 -2.78 12.93 -9.01
N SER A 115 -3.12 11.74 -8.49
CA SER A 115 -4.14 10.87 -9.09
C SER A 115 -5.53 11.52 -9.10
N PRO A 116 -6.34 11.33 -10.17
CA PRO A 116 -7.75 11.72 -10.15
C PRO A 116 -8.59 10.83 -9.22
N VAL A 117 -8.07 9.65 -8.84
CA VAL A 117 -8.76 8.70 -7.97
C VAL A 117 -8.54 9.08 -6.51
N ARG A 118 -9.63 9.44 -5.83
CA ARG A 118 -9.57 9.93 -4.44
C ARG A 118 -8.93 8.93 -3.46
N ASN A 119 -9.20 7.64 -3.64
CA ASN A 119 -8.63 6.61 -2.77
C ASN A 119 -7.12 6.49 -2.94
N THR A 120 -6.63 6.53 -4.18
CA THR A 120 -5.19 6.53 -4.50
C THR A 120 -4.47 7.66 -3.77
N VAL A 121 -5.02 8.87 -3.78
CA VAL A 121 -4.46 10.01 -3.04
C VAL A 121 -4.47 9.80 -1.53
N ASN A 122 -5.58 9.28 -0.95
CA ASN A 122 -5.66 8.99 0.49
C ASN A 122 -4.59 7.97 0.91
N TYR A 123 -4.46 6.88 0.14
CA TYR A 123 -3.47 5.84 0.40
C TYR A 123 -2.04 6.36 0.24
N ALA A 124 -1.78 7.22 -0.74
CA ALA A 124 -0.47 7.84 -0.92
C ALA A 124 -0.07 8.71 0.29
N ILE A 125 -0.94 9.60 0.75
CA ILE A 125 -0.67 10.45 1.93
C ILE A 125 -0.42 9.56 3.17
N ALA A 126 -1.25 8.54 3.38
CA ALA A 126 -1.12 7.63 4.51
C ALA A 126 0.15 6.76 4.43
N ALA A 127 0.54 6.28 3.24
CA ALA A 127 1.78 5.55 3.05
C ALA A 127 3.00 6.42 3.36
N LEU A 128 3.04 7.66 2.86
CA LEU A 128 4.10 8.62 3.17
C LEU A 128 4.19 8.93 4.67
N TYR A 129 3.05 9.00 5.38
CA TYR A 129 3.01 9.18 6.83
C TYR A 129 3.78 8.08 7.60
N TYR A 130 3.70 6.83 7.14
CA TYR A 130 4.37 5.70 7.77
C TYR A 130 5.81 5.51 7.29
N ILE A 131 6.08 5.69 5.99
CA ILE A 131 7.39 5.44 5.40
C ILE A 131 8.41 6.54 5.71
N CYS A 132 7.96 7.78 5.90
CA CYS A 132 8.84 8.91 6.18
C CYS A 132 9.63 8.71 7.48
N ASN A 133 10.96 8.70 7.35
CA ASN A 133 11.92 8.51 8.43
C ASN A 133 13.24 9.25 8.11
N GLU A 134 14.21 9.18 9.03
CA GLU A 134 15.47 9.93 8.91
C GLU A 134 16.24 9.66 7.61
N SER A 135 16.18 8.44 7.06
CA SER A 135 16.93 8.05 5.87
C SER A 135 16.35 8.54 4.56
N ASN A 136 15.04 8.81 4.52
CA ASN A 136 14.32 9.16 3.29
C ASN A 136 13.56 10.51 3.38
N ARG A 137 13.65 11.20 4.52
CA ARG A 137 12.98 12.49 4.74
C ARG A 137 13.33 13.56 3.72
N GLU A 138 14.56 13.61 3.21
CA GLU A 138 14.96 14.62 2.22
C GLU A 138 14.23 14.44 0.89
N GLU A 139 13.85 13.20 0.56
CA GLU A 139 13.08 12.90 -0.65
C GLU A 139 11.59 13.16 -0.45
N ILE A 140 11.03 12.73 0.68
CA ILE A 140 9.60 12.84 0.98
C ILE A 140 9.20 14.28 1.34
N LEU A 141 10.08 15.04 2.00
CA LEU A 141 9.81 16.41 2.46
C LEU A 141 10.34 17.48 1.50
N LYS A 142 10.52 17.14 0.22
CA LYS A 142 10.80 18.14 -0.81
C LYS A 142 9.72 19.23 -0.81
N PRO A 143 10.08 20.52 -1.03
CA PRO A 143 9.15 21.63 -0.94
C PRO A 143 7.86 21.44 -1.76
N GLU A 144 7.97 20.88 -2.96
CA GLU A 144 6.84 20.59 -3.84
C GLU A 144 5.88 19.54 -3.27
N VAL A 145 6.39 18.51 -2.60
CA VAL A 145 5.58 17.45 -1.97
C VAL A 145 4.85 18.01 -0.76
N VAL A 146 5.57 18.75 0.10
CA VAL A 146 4.99 19.39 1.29
C VAL A 146 3.90 20.39 0.89
N GLU A 147 4.10 21.14 -0.18
CA GLU A 147 3.10 22.07 -0.71
C GLU A 147 1.83 21.35 -1.20
N ILE A 148 1.96 20.21 -1.88
CA ILE A 148 0.81 19.38 -2.27
C ILE A 148 0.05 18.90 -1.02
N ILE A 149 0.75 18.40 0.00
CA ILE A 149 0.13 17.92 1.25
C ILE A 149 -0.58 19.06 2.00
N LYS A 150 0.01 20.26 2.05
CA LYS A 150 -0.65 21.45 2.63
C LYS A 150 -1.96 21.80 1.93
N ARG A 151 -2.01 21.69 0.60
CA ARG A 151 -3.26 21.91 -0.15
C ARG A 151 -4.33 20.87 0.22
N TYR A 152 -3.95 19.61 0.41
CA TYR A 152 -4.87 18.58 0.90
C TYR A 152 -5.35 18.84 2.33
N SER A 153 -4.47 19.31 3.22
CA SER A 153 -4.86 19.74 4.58
C SER A 153 -5.93 20.85 4.53
N ALA A 154 -5.76 21.84 3.63
CA ALA A 154 -6.72 22.92 3.46
C ALA A 154 -8.02 22.52 2.72
N ALA A 155 -8.08 21.35 2.08
CA ALA A 155 -9.21 20.90 1.26
C ALA A 155 -10.35 20.24 2.07
N GLY A 156 -10.51 20.58 3.36
CA GLY A 156 -11.49 19.96 4.26
C GLY A 156 -12.95 20.10 3.82
N SER A 157 -13.27 21.13 3.03
CA SER A 157 -14.60 21.30 2.42
C SER A 157 -14.89 20.32 1.27
N VAL A 158 -13.86 19.72 0.66
CA VAL A 158 -13.95 18.77 -0.47
C VAL A 158 -13.81 17.33 0.01
N SER A 159 -12.92 17.10 0.99
CA SER A 159 -12.71 15.79 1.59
C SER A 159 -12.14 15.92 3.00
N VAL A 160 -12.96 15.60 3.99
CA VAL A 160 -12.52 15.53 5.39
C VAL A 160 -11.40 14.50 5.57
N SER A 161 -11.42 13.40 4.81
CA SER A 161 -10.37 12.38 4.89
C SER A 161 -9.00 12.91 4.44
N PHE A 162 -8.95 13.64 3.33
CA PHE A 162 -7.71 14.25 2.83
C PHE A 162 -7.16 15.23 3.85
N SER A 163 -8.03 16.09 4.37
CA SER A 163 -7.65 17.13 5.32
C SER A 163 -7.03 16.54 6.58
N ASN A 164 -7.70 15.55 7.18
CA ASN A 164 -7.23 14.92 8.41
C ASN A 164 -5.91 14.15 8.21
N LEU A 165 -5.80 13.34 7.15
CA LEU A 165 -4.57 12.57 6.87
C LEU A 165 -3.39 13.47 6.54
N ALA A 166 -3.61 14.50 5.71
CA ALA A 166 -2.58 15.46 5.37
C ALA A 166 -2.15 16.27 6.59
N GLN A 167 -3.07 16.69 7.44
CA GLN A 167 -2.73 17.38 8.68
C GLN A 167 -1.89 16.49 9.60
N ALA A 168 -2.28 15.22 9.78
CA ALA A 168 -1.51 14.27 10.58
C ALA A 168 -0.09 14.06 10.03
N PHE A 169 0.09 14.06 8.71
CA PHE A 169 1.41 14.02 8.09
C PHE A 169 2.24 15.25 8.45
N LEU A 170 1.67 16.45 8.29
CA LEU A 170 2.37 17.71 8.56
C LEU A 170 2.75 17.82 10.04
N ASP A 171 1.84 17.48 10.95
CA ASP A 171 2.06 17.51 12.40
C ASP A 171 3.19 16.58 12.85
N LYS A 172 3.37 15.44 12.16
CA LYS A 172 4.38 14.45 12.53
C LYS A 172 5.77 14.75 11.94
N HIS A 173 5.82 15.25 10.70
CA HIS A 173 7.05 15.26 9.91
C HIS A 173 7.56 16.65 9.55
N VAL A 174 6.74 17.68 9.66
CA VAL A 174 7.06 19.05 9.23
C VAL A 174 7.04 20.05 10.37
N HIS A 175 6.07 19.93 11.28
CA HIS A 175 5.88 20.84 12.40
C HIS A 175 6.68 20.45 13.65
#